data_AF-A0A7Y5K923-F1
#
_entry.id   AF-A0A7Y5K923-F1
#
_cell.length_a   1.000
_cell.length_b   1.000
_cell.length_c   1.000
_cell.angle_alpha   90.00
_cell.angle_beta   90.00
_cell.angle_gamma   90.00
#
_symmetry.space_group_name_H-M   'P 1'
#
loop_
_entity.id
_entity.type
_entity.pdbx_description
1 polymer ?
#
loop_
_entity_poly.entity_id
_entity_poly.type
_entity_poly.pdbx_seq_one_letter_code
_entity_poly.pdbx_strand_id
1 'polypeptide(L)'
;MSRGDQTGMWMLNFPFPYSDAAVNQQFAALSKSLAEMISTQKQDELAGKLVDYRTARRKFEKMISPDEYKYFSFQLWKEGVARYTEYRIARLAAQEYQPSKAFLALHDYQPFAEAAEGIFMNILRQLQTLTLKEFKREMVYPYGAAEALLLDQVNPKWQRPYFAEKFNLARYFDAAR
;
A
#
# COMPACT_ATOMS: atom_id res chain seq x y z
N MET A 1 15.20 -9.92 -12.59
CA MET A 1 14.03 -9.01 -12.63
C MET A 1 13.83 -8.33 -13.98
N SER A 2 14.87 -8.00 -14.76
CA SER A 2 14.67 -7.30 -16.05
C SER A 2 14.05 -8.15 -17.17
N ARG A 3 14.00 -9.48 -17.05
CA ARG A 3 13.56 -10.42 -18.11
C ARG A 3 14.18 -10.11 -19.49
N GLY A 4 15.44 -9.70 -19.51
CA GLY A 4 16.16 -9.37 -20.74
C GLY A 4 15.96 -7.95 -21.25
N ASP A 5 15.22 -7.09 -20.52
CA ASP A 5 15.19 -5.66 -20.83
C ASP A 5 16.59 -5.03 -20.70
N GLN A 6 17.02 -4.37 -21.77
CA GLN A 6 18.30 -3.66 -21.88
C GLN A 6 18.11 -2.13 -21.87
N THR A 7 16.87 -1.64 -21.88
CA THR A 7 16.56 -0.21 -21.95
C THR A 7 16.60 0.49 -20.59
N GLY A 8 16.64 -0.29 -19.50
CA GLY A 8 16.51 0.22 -18.13
C GLY A 8 15.07 0.50 -17.71
N MET A 9 14.10 0.31 -18.61
CA MET A 9 12.67 0.58 -18.40
C MET A 9 11.91 -0.59 -17.79
N TRP A 10 12.60 -1.65 -17.36
CA TRP A 10 12.00 -2.87 -16.84
C TRP A 10 11.01 -2.61 -15.71
N MET A 11 11.25 -1.60 -14.86
CA MET A 11 10.32 -1.26 -13.76
C MET A 11 8.96 -0.77 -14.27
N LEU A 12 8.91 -0.20 -15.48
CA LEU A 12 7.70 0.34 -16.10
C LEU A 12 7.05 -0.66 -17.05
N ASN A 13 7.85 -1.50 -17.70
CA ASN A 13 7.45 -2.41 -18.77
C ASN A 13 7.44 -3.89 -18.34
N PHE A 14 7.65 -4.19 -17.06
CA PHE A 14 7.63 -5.57 -16.56
C PHE A 14 6.29 -6.24 -16.94
N PRO A 15 6.32 -7.42 -17.58
CA PRO A 15 5.12 -8.10 -18.08
C PRO A 15 4.38 -8.81 -16.95
N PHE A 16 3.81 -8.04 -16.02
CA PHE A 16 2.96 -8.55 -14.95
C PHE A 16 1.59 -8.97 -15.52
N PRO A 17 0.93 -10.03 -15.01
CA PRO A 17 -0.32 -10.57 -15.54
C PRO A 17 -1.56 -9.70 -15.21
N TYR A 18 -1.53 -8.42 -15.61
CA TYR A 18 -2.63 -7.47 -15.35
C TYR A 18 -3.96 -7.88 -15.99
N SER A 19 -3.94 -8.66 -17.08
CA SER A 19 -5.15 -9.07 -17.79
C SER A 19 -5.69 -10.45 -17.37
N ASP A 20 -5.01 -11.18 -16.50
CA ASP A 20 -5.45 -12.49 -16.03
C ASP A 20 -6.66 -12.35 -15.10
N ALA A 21 -7.77 -13.01 -15.44
CA ALA A 21 -9.04 -12.86 -14.72
C ALA A 21 -8.97 -13.39 -13.27
N ALA A 22 -8.27 -14.52 -13.05
CA ALA A 22 -8.17 -15.13 -11.73
C ALA A 22 -7.30 -14.26 -10.81
N VAL A 23 -6.17 -13.76 -11.32
CA VAL A 23 -5.28 -12.83 -10.59
C VAL A 23 -6.05 -11.57 -10.20
N ASN A 24 -6.83 -11.00 -11.13
CA ASN A 24 -7.66 -9.81 -10.87
C ASN A 24 -8.69 -10.04 -9.77
N GLN A 25 -9.43 -11.17 -9.83
CA GLN A 25 -10.44 -11.50 -8.83
C GLN A 25 -9.81 -11.65 -7.45
N GLN A 26 -8.69 -12.37 -7.35
CA GLN A 26 -7.98 -12.55 -6.08
C GLN A 26 -7.43 -11.23 -5.55
N PHE A 27 -6.87 -10.36 -6.41
CA PHE A 27 -6.36 -9.06 -6.01
C PHE A 27 -7.45 -8.10 -5.53
N ALA A 28 -8.63 -8.12 -6.18
CA ALA A 28 -9.78 -7.34 -5.74
C ALA A 28 -10.28 -7.79 -4.36
N ALA A 29 -10.33 -9.10 -4.10
CA ALA A 29 -10.70 -9.62 -2.78
C ALA A 29 -9.69 -9.18 -1.70
N LEU A 30 -8.39 -9.24 -2.01
CA LEU A 30 -7.34 -8.74 -1.12
C LEU A 30 -7.47 -7.24 -0.84
N SER A 31 -7.74 -6.43 -1.88
CA SER A 31 -7.85 -4.98 -1.74
C SER A 31 -9.03 -4.58 -0.84
N LYS A 32 -10.19 -5.25 -1.02
CA LYS A 32 -11.37 -5.04 -0.17
C LYS A 32 -11.12 -5.45 1.29
N SER A 33 -10.53 -6.63 1.50
CA SER A 33 -10.15 -7.10 2.84
C SER A 33 -9.21 -6.10 3.53
N LEU A 34 -8.23 -5.57 2.80
CA LEU A 34 -7.30 -4.58 3.34
C LEU A 34 -7.98 -3.25 3.70
N ALA A 35 -8.93 -2.78 2.89
CA ALA A 35 -9.72 -1.58 3.18
C ALA A 35 -10.56 -1.73 4.46
N GLU A 36 -11.15 -2.90 4.69
CA GLU A 36 -11.88 -3.20 5.92
C GLU A 36 -10.95 -3.24 7.14
N MET A 37 -9.78 -3.88 7.01
CA MET A 37 -8.83 -4.02 8.11
C MET A 37 -8.27 -2.68 8.55
N ILE A 38 -7.84 -1.81 7.63
CA ILE A 38 -7.29 -0.50 8.01
C ILE A 38 -8.35 0.44 8.60
N SER A 39 -9.63 0.15 8.38
CA SER A 39 -10.77 0.85 9.00
C SER A 39 -11.21 0.24 10.34
N THR A 40 -10.67 -0.93 10.72
CA THR A 40 -11.07 -1.64 11.94
C THR A 40 -10.34 -1.05 13.15
N GLN A 41 -11.07 -0.54 14.14
CA GLN A 41 -10.48 0.06 15.35
C GLN A 41 -10.25 -0.93 16.49
N LYS A 42 -10.95 -2.08 16.47
CA LYS A 42 -10.89 -3.09 17.52
C LYS A 42 -9.80 -4.12 17.24
N GLN A 43 -8.85 -4.26 18.16
CA GLN A 43 -7.68 -5.13 17.99
C GLN A 43 -8.05 -6.62 17.89
N ASP A 44 -9.04 -7.08 18.66
CA ASP A 44 -9.45 -8.50 18.64
C ASP A 44 -10.05 -8.91 17.28
N GLU A 45 -10.83 -8.03 16.66
CA GLU A 45 -11.38 -8.25 15.31
C GLU A 45 -10.27 -8.23 14.25
N LEU A 46 -9.25 -7.40 14.45
CA LEU A 46 -8.12 -7.26 13.53
C LEU A 46 -7.23 -8.52 13.49
N ALA A 47 -7.01 -9.17 14.64
CA ALA A 47 -6.16 -10.37 14.73
C ALA A 47 -6.70 -11.54 13.89
N GLY A 48 -8.02 -11.80 13.97
CA GLY A 48 -8.68 -12.82 13.14
C GLY A 48 -8.56 -12.49 11.65
N LYS A 49 -8.89 -11.25 11.26
CA LYS A 49 -8.78 -10.78 9.87
C LYS A 49 -7.34 -10.84 9.33
N LEU A 50 -6.33 -10.66 10.18
CA LEU A 50 -4.93 -10.74 9.78
C LEU A 50 -4.52 -12.15 9.32
N VAL A 51 -5.03 -13.20 9.99
CA VAL A 51 -4.77 -14.58 9.59
C VAL A 51 -5.37 -14.87 8.21
N ASP A 52 -6.60 -14.41 7.97
CA ASP A 52 -7.29 -14.56 6.69
C ASP A 52 -6.57 -13.79 5.59
N TYR A 53 -6.17 -12.55 5.85
CA TYR A 53 -5.40 -11.72 4.93
C TYR A 53 -4.06 -12.38 4.56
N ARG A 54 -3.28 -12.88 5.52
CA ARG A 54 -2.02 -13.60 5.26
C ARG A 54 -2.24 -14.84 4.40
N THR A 55 -3.33 -15.55 4.63
CA THR A 55 -3.70 -16.74 3.85
C THR A 55 -4.09 -16.37 2.42
N ALA A 56 -4.94 -15.35 2.25
CA ALA A 56 -5.31 -14.83 0.93
C ALA A 56 -4.11 -14.27 0.16
N ARG A 57 -3.16 -13.63 0.86
CA ARG A 57 -1.93 -13.10 0.25
C ARG A 57 -1.03 -14.21 -0.28
N ARG A 58 -0.81 -15.27 0.52
CA ARG A 58 -0.07 -16.46 0.08
C ARG A 58 -0.74 -17.16 -1.10
N LYS A 59 -2.08 -17.15 -1.15
CA LYS A 59 -2.82 -17.64 -2.31
C LYS A 59 -2.52 -16.81 -3.56
N PHE A 60 -2.56 -15.48 -3.46
CA PHE A 60 -2.19 -14.59 -4.58
C PHE A 60 -0.75 -14.80 -5.05
N GLU A 61 0.20 -14.92 -4.13
CA GLU A 61 1.60 -15.22 -4.45
C GLU A 61 1.75 -16.51 -5.29
N LYS A 62 0.99 -17.56 -4.97
CA LYS A 62 0.99 -18.83 -5.72
C LYS A 62 0.34 -18.75 -7.11
N MET A 63 -0.40 -17.68 -7.40
CA MET A 63 -1.07 -17.50 -8.70
C MET A 63 -0.18 -16.82 -9.74
N ILE A 64 0.94 -16.23 -9.31
CA ILE A 64 1.90 -15.54 -10.18
C ILE A 64 3.27 -16.18 -10.06
N SER A 65 4.14 -15.94 -11.03
CA SER A 65 5.50 -16.47 -10.99
C SER A 65 6.34 -15.80 -9.88
N PRO A 66 7.43 -16.44 -9.41
CA PRO A 66 8.31 -15.84 -8.41
C PRO A 66 8.88 -14.48 -8.80
N ASP A 67 9.16 -14.26 -10.09
CA ASP A 67 9.67 -12.98 -10.58
C ASP A 67 8.57 -11.90 -10.62
N GLU A 68 7.34 -12.26 -10.95
CA GLU A 68 6.19 -11.36 -10.85
C GLU A 68 5.92 -10.96 -9.41
N TYR A 69 6.01 -11.91 -8.47
CA TYR A 69 5.86 -11.58 -7.06
C TYR A 69 6.99 -10.67 -6.56
N LYS A 70 8.25 -10.93 -6.92
CA LYS A 70 9.37 -10.03 -6.60
C LYS A 70 9.15 -8.62 -7.15
N TYR A 71 8.70 -8.50 -8.39
CA TYR A 71 8.33 -7.22 -8.99
C TYR A 71 7.20 -6.54 -8.20
N PHE A 72 6.13 -7.26 -7.87
CA PHE A 72 5.02 -6.74 -7.10
C PHE A 72 5.45 -6.25 -5.72
N SER A 73 6.18 -7.08 -4.96
CA SER A 73 6.73 -6.71 -3.64
C SER A 73 7.66 -5.49 -3.71
N PHE A 74 8.50 -5.41 -4.75
CA PHE A 74 9.34 -4.24 -5.00
C PHE A 74 8.51 -2.96 -5.22
N GLN A 75 7.45 -3.03 -6.02
CA GLN A 75 6.57 -1.89 -6.27
C GLN A 75 5.82 -1.46 -5.00
N LEU A 76 5.31 -2.41 -4.21
CA LEU A 76 4.67 -2.08 -2.93
C LEU A 76 5.64 -1.41 -1.95
N TRP A 77 6.86 -1.96 -1.84
CA TRP A 77 7.92 -1.39 -1.00
C TRP A 77 8.24 0.03 -1.43
N LYS A 78 8.40 0.31 -2.73
CA LYS A 78 8.82 1.64 -3.20
C LYS A 78 7.66 2.64 -3.28
N GLU A 79 6.68 2.35 -4.12
CA GLU A 79 5.61 3.26 -4.51
C GLU A 79 4.47 3.26 -3.48
N GLY A 80 4.14 2.08 -2.94
CA GLY A 80 3.13 1.94 -1.90
C GLY A 80 3.53 2.67 -0.62
N VAL A 81 4.76 2.44 -0.14
CA VAL A 81 5.26 3.14 1.05
C VAL A 81 5.43 4.64 0.79
N ALA A 82 5.72 5.09 -0.43
CA ALA A 82 5.73 6.52 -0.76
C ALA A 82 4.36 7.19 -0.50
N ARG A 83 3.25 6.58 -0.96
CA ARG A 83 1.89 7.08 -0.67
C ARG A 83 1.55 7.01 0.83
N TYR A 84 2.03 5.98 1.54
CA TYR A 84 1.92 5.94 3.00
C TYR A 84 2.69 7.09 3.67
N THR A 85 3.90 7.39 3.21
CA THR A 85 4.72 8.49 3.74
C THR A 85 4.04 9.83 3.53
N GLU A 86 3.41 10.06 2.38
CA GLU A 86 2.60 11.24 2.10
C GLU A 86 1.50 11.44 3.17
N TYR A 87 0.72 10.40 3.44
CA TYR A 87 -0.30 10.40 4.50
C TYR A 87 0.30 10.66 5.88
N ARG A 88 1.37 9.94 6.25
CA ARG A 88 1.98 10.04 7.59
C ARG A 88 2.58 11.40 7.86
N ILE A 89 3.25 11.99 6.87
CA ILE A 89 3.81 13.34 6.99
C ILE A 89 2.70 14.37 7.13
N ALA A 90 1.63 14.28 6.32
CA ALA A 90 0.48 15.17 6.47
C ALA A 90 -0.13 15.06 7.88
N ARG A 91 -0.28 13.85 8.44
CA ARG A 91 -0.78 13.67 9.81
C ARG A 91 0.12 14.26 10.88
N LEU A 92 1.44 14.10 10.75
CA LEU A 92 2.40 14.68 11.70
C LEU A 92 2.40 16.20 11.61
N ALA A 93 2.43 16.74 10.39
CA ALA A 93 2.37 18.19 10.16
C ALA A 93 1.06 18.80 10.69
N ALA A 94 -0.06 18.10 10.60
CA ALA A 94 -1.34 18.55 11.17
C ALA A 94 -1.30 18.75 12.70
N GLN A 95 -0.36 18.11 13.40
CA GLN A 95 -0.23 18.22 14.87
C GLN A 95 0.63 19.41 15.29
N GLU A 96 1.66 19.75 14.51
CA GLU A 96 2.73 20.65 14.96
C GLU A 96 2.98 21.85 14.05
N TYR A 97 2.63 21.76 12.76
CA TYR A 97 2.95 22.81 11.80
C TYR A 97 1.98 23.98 11.91
N GLN A 98 2.53 25.18 12.08
CA GLN A 98 1.79 26.44 12.00
C GLN A 98 2.11 27.13 10.66
N PRO A 99 1.17 27.19 9.71
CA PRO A 99 1.38 27.88 8.45
C PRO A 99 1.57 29.38 8.67
N SER A 100 2.42 30.00 7.83
CA SER A 100 2.57 31.45 7.83
C SER A 100 1.29 32.13 7.32
N LYS A 101 1.09 33.41 7.67
CA LYS A 101 -0.03 34.21 7.16
C LYS A 101 -0.07 34.24 5.63
N ALA A 102 1.09 34.28 4.98
CA ALA A 102 1.19 34.26 3.52
C ALA A 102 0.71 32.92 2.93
N PHE A 103 1.02 31.81 3.59
CA PHE A 103 0.58 30.48 3.15
C PHE A 103 -0.93 30.28 3.35
N LEU A 104 -1.49 30.78 4.46
CA LEU A 104 -2.93 30.78 4.71
C LEU A 104 -3.73 31.62 3.71
N ALA A 105 -3.10 32.61 3.07
CA ALA A 105 -3.73 33.51 2.11
C ALA A 105 -3.78 32.93 0.68
N LEU A 106 -3.19 31.76 0.43
CA LEU A 106 -3.28 31.08 -0.86
C LEU A 106 -4.72 30.62 -1.12
N HIS A 107 -5.22 30.83 -2.34
CA HIS A 107 -6.59 30.51 -2.73
C HIS A 107 -6.94 29.00 -2.62
N ASP A 108 -5.92 28.17 -2.73
CA ASP A 108 -5.95 26.71 -2.71
C ASP A 108 -5.32 26.15 -1.43
N TYR A 109 -5.16 26.98 -0.39
CA TYR A 109 -4.66 26.53 0.89
C TYR A 109 -5.53 25.40 1.44
N GLN A 110 -4.89 24.27 1.71
CA GLN A 110 -5.51 23.10 2.35
C GLN A 110 -4.76 22.79 3.66
N PRO A 111 -5.45 22.74 4.81
CA PRO A 111 -4.84 22.27 6.05
C PRO A 111 -4.32 20.84 5.93
N PHE A 112 -3.17 20.56 6.56
CA PHE A 112 -2.60 19.21 6.55
C PHE A 112 -3.53 18.14 7.13
N ALA A 113 -4.41 18.50 8.08
CA ALA A 113 -5.43 17.59 8.61
C ALA A 113 -6.41 17.14 7.52
N GLU A 114 -6.89 18.07 6.70
CA GLU A 114 -7.79 17.77 5.58
C GLU A 114 -7.07 17.00 4.47
N ALA A 115 -5.80 17.33 4.19
CA ALA A 115 -4.98 16.60 3.23
C ALA A 115 -4.79 15.13 3.66
N ALA A 116 -4.45 14.90 4.94
CA ALA A 116 -4.29 13.55 5.48
C ALA A 116 -5.59 12.73 5.40
N GLU A 117 -6.74 13.33 5.76
CA GLU A 117 -8.04 12.69 5.65
C GLU A 117 -8.38 12.37 4.20
N GLY A 118 -8.18 13.32 3.28
CA GLY A 118 -8.39 13.13 1.86
C GLY A 118 -7.54 12.00 1.27
N ILE A 119 -6.26 11.91 1.66
CA ILE A 119 -5.37 10.82 1.23
C ILE A 119 -5.89 9.47 1.73
N PHE A 120 -6.26 9.37 3.02
CA PHE A 120 -6.75 8.13 3.61
C PHE A 120 -8.06 7.67 2.96
N MET A 121 -9.03 8.57 2.81
CA MET A 121 -10.31 8.27 2.16
C MET A 121 -10.12 7.89 0.70
N ASN A 122 -9.15 8.50 0.01
CA ASN A 122 -8.80 8.11 -1.35
C ASN A 122 -8.20 6.70 -1.41
N ILE A 123 -7.30 6.33 -0.49
CA ILE A 123 -6.77 4.96 -0.39
C ILE A 123 -7.92 3.96 -0.24
N LEU A 124 -8.84 4.20 0.70
CA LEU A 124 -10.01 3.33 0.92
C LEU A 124 -10.87 3.19 -0.34
N ARG A 125 -11.26 4.31 -0.94
CA ARG A 125 -12.04 4.34 -2.19
C ARG A 125 -11.33 3.57 -3.29
N GLN A 126 -10.03 3.77 -3.47
CA GLN A 126 -9.27 3.12 -4.53
C GLN A 126 -9.20 1.61 -4.35
N LEU A 127 -8.98 1.13 -3.13
CA LEU A 127 -9.00 -0.30 -2.81
C LEU A 127 -10.35 -0.97 -3.09
N GLN A 128 -11.44 -0.23 -2.94
CA GLN A 128 -12.80 -0.75 -3.12
C GLN A 128 -13.29 -0.71 -4.57
N THR A 129 -12.84 0.28 -5.35
CA THR A 129 -13.42 0.61 -6.66
C THR A 129 -12.51 0.32 -7.84
N LEU A 130 -11.19 0.39 -7.67
CA LEU A 130 -10.25 0.21 -8.78
C LEU A 130 -9.91 -1.26 -8.99
N THR A 131 -9.59 -1.61 -10.23
CA THR A 131 -9.18 -2.96 -10.62
C THR A 131 -7.75 -3.00 -11.12
N LEU A 132 -7.08 -4.12 -10.89
CA LEU A 132 -5.71 -4.36 -11.34
C LEU A 132 -5.59 -4.35 -12.87
N LYS A 133 -6.63 -4.79 -13.59
CA LYS A 133 -6.71 -4.79 -15.05
C LYS A 133 -6.69 -3.39 -15.65
N GLU A 134 -7.46 -2.48 -15.08
CA GLU A 134 -7.62 -1.13 -15.62
C GLU A 134 -6.47 -0.22 -15.19
N PHE A 135 -6.11 -0.25 -13.90
CA PHE A 135 -5.15 0.69 -13.31
C PHE A 135 -3.72 0.14 -13.25
N LYS A 136 -3.53 -1.15 -13.54
CA LYS A 136 -2.21 -1.80 -13.67
C LYS A 136 -1.31 -1.48 -12.47
N ARG A 137 -0.12 -0.90 -12.71
CA ARG A 137 0.83 -0.55 -11.66
C ARG A 137 0.28 0.51 -10.70
N GLU A 138 -0.68 1.33 -11.08
CA GLU A 138 -1.18 2.38 -10.18
C GLU A 138 -1.91 1.80 -8.97
N MET A 139 -2.37 0.54 -9.03
CA MET A 139 -2.93 -0.15 -7.87
C MET A 139 -1.92 -0.37 -6.74
N VAL A 140 -0.61 -0.32 -7.02
CA VAL A 140 0.42 -0.53 -5.99
C VAL A 140 0.47 0.62 -4.98
N TYR A 141 0.05 1.83 -5.36
CA TYR A 141 0.02 3.00 -4.47
C TYR A 141 -1.00 2.83 -3.34
N PRO A 142 -2.32 2.67 -3.59
CA PRO A 142 -3.29 2.48 -2.51
C PRO A 142 -3.08 1.15 -1.79
N TYR A 143 -2.73 0.08 -2.51
CA TYR A 143 -2.53 -1.23 -1.90
C TYR A 143 -1.33 -1.26 -0.94
N GLY A 144 -0.15 -0.84 -1.41
CA GLY A 144 1.05 -0.84 -0.56
C GLY A 144 0.97 0.20 0.56
N ALA A 145 0.30 1.34 0.35
CA ALA A 145 0.06 2.29 1.43
C ALA A 145 -0.82 1.69 2.53
N ALA A 146 -1.87 0.96 2.14
CA ALA A 146 -2.74 0.29 3.09
C ALA A 146 -2.04 -0.87 3.82
N GLU A 147 -1.10 -1.58 3.19
CA GLU A 147 -0.26 -2.55 3.91
C GLU A 147 0.59 -1.88 4.98
N ALA A 148 1.22 -0.75 4.67
CA ALA A 148 2.00 0.02 5.65
C ALA A 148 1.12 0.55 6.79
N LEU A 149 -0.09 1.01 6.49
CA LEU A 149 -1.09 1.41 7.50
C LEU A 149 -1.53 0.24 8.38
N LEU A 150 -1.70 -0.95 7.80
CA LEU A 150 -2.00 -2.14 8.59
C LEU A 150 -0.82 -2.52 9.48
N LEU A 151 0.41 -2.45 8.98
CA LEU A 151 1.61 -2.71 9.77
C LEU A 151 1.77 -1.75 10.93
N ASP A 152 1.33 -0.49 10.83
CA ASP A 152 1.30 0.43 11.98
C ASP A 152 0.44 -0.08 13.13
N GLN A 153 -0.59 -0.88 12.83
CA GLN A 153 -1.50 -1.44 13.82
C GLN A 153 -0.95 -2.76 14.38
N VAL A 154 -0.50 -3.66 13.50
CA VAL A 154 -0.17 -5.05 13.89
C VAL A 154 1.32 -5.28 14.16
N ASN A 155 2.19 -4.40 13.70
CA ASN A 155 3.62 -4.44 13.97
C ASN A 155 4.23 -3.03 14.01
N PRO A 156 3.95 -2.22 15.06
CA PRO A 156 4.31 -0.79 15.09
C PRO A 156 5.81 -0.46 15.00
N LYS A 157 6.70 -1.47 14.97
CA LYS A 157 8.15 -1.33 14.82
C LYS A 157 8.66 -1.70 13.43
N TRP A 158 7.78 -2.02 12.48
CA TRP A 158 8.13 -2.47 11.13
C TRP A 158 9.00 -1.46 10.35
N GLN A 159 8.90 -0.17 10.65
CA GLN A 159 9.70 0.87 9.99
C GLN A 159 11.20 0.76 10.33
N ARG A 160 11.57 0.21 11.50
CA ARG A 160 12.97 0.11 11.93
C ARG A 160 13.82 -0.70 10.95
N PRO A 161 13.44 -1.94 10.57
CA PRO A 161 14.19 -2.71 9.59
C PRO A 161 13.94 -2.28 8.13
N TYR A 162 13.01 -1.37 7.84
CA TYR A 162 12.55 -1.07 6.47
C TYR A 162 13.67 -0.79 5.44
N PHE A 163 14.67 -0.01 5.84
CA PHE A 163 15.80 0.33 4.96
C PHE A 163 16.88 -0.76 4.88
N ALA A 164 16.94 -1.65 5.88
CA ALA A 164 17.84 -2.81 5.88
C ALA A 164 17.24 -3.96 5.05
N GLU A 165 15.93 -4.17 5.17
CA GLU A 165 15.18 -5.29 4.64
C GLU A 165 14.34 -4.89 3.43
N LYS A 166 15.03 -4.52 2.36
CA LYS A 166 14.43 -3.92 1.17
C LYS A 166 13.45 -4.87 0.44
N PHE A 167 12.56 -4.25 -0.33
CA PHE A 167 11.77 -4.85 -1.41
C PHE A 167 10.65 -5.82 -1.02
N ASN A 168 10.37 -6.04 0.28
CA ASN A 168 9.28 -6.94 0.67
C ASN A 168 8.68 -6.56 2.03
N LEU A 169 7.45 -6.05 2.03
CA LEU A 169 6.68 -5.76 3.25
C LEU A 169 6.07 -7.01 3.91
N ALA A 170 5.87 -8.10 3.14
CA ALA A 170 5.14 -9.30 3.61
C ALA A 170 5.75 -9.89 4.89
N ARG A 171 7.08 -9.86 4.99
CA ARG A 171 7.85 -10.36 6.14
C ARG A 171 7.46 -9.73 7.48
N TYR A 172 7.00 -8.47 7.45
CA TYR A 172 6.65 -7.76 8.68
C TYR A 172 5.31 -8.20 9.26
N PHE A 173 4.47 -8.87 8.47
CA PHE A 173 3.24 -9.51 8.94
C PHE A 173 3.50 -10.87 9.59
N ASP A 174 4.65 -11.50 9.31
CA ASP A 174 5.05 -12.77 9.94
C ASP A 174 5.75 -12.54 11.29
N ALA A 175 6.40 -11.38 11.45
CA ALA A 175 7.02 -10.93 12.69
C ALA A 175 6.06 -10.21 13.66
N ALA A 176 4.82 -9.94 13.22
CA ALA A 176 3.76 -9.41 14.05
C ALA A 176 3.41 -10.43 15.15
N ARG A 177 3.51 -10.01 16.41
CA ARG A 177 3.13 -10.81 17.59
C ARG A 177 1.75 -10.40 18.06
#